data_AF-A0A0M4QQE8-F1
#
_entry.id   AF-A0A0M4QQE8-F1
#
_cell.length_a   1.000
_cell.length_b   1.000
_cell.length_c   1.000
_cell.angle_alpha   90.00
_cell.angle_beta   90.00
_cell.angle_gamma   90.00
#
_symmetry.space_group_name_H-M   'P 1'
#
loop_
_entity.id
_entity.type
_entity.pdbx_description
1 polymer ?
#
loop_
_entity_poly.entity_id
_entity_poly.type
_entity_poly.pdbx_seq_one_letter_code
_entity_poly.pdbx_strand_id
1 'polypeptide(L)'
;MARRVGEHGARAGARRLLAAALVAAVGFVPLVAGTAAAADGVRVSDDQIPACGATVSPTGYCTAVRNAGTAAVVDDARARTGRGYLRLDTPGGGDKVTVYAQAFTGRKLSEITDLEYQTLVEQVGGPQQAPALNIPVNPMKDGSTFTTLVFEPVYTGTDPVRTGAWQTWPASSTPAGSGGWWASGTVTSTGTPNRYGFDTYTADFAAVKAALPDAVIVGGIAVNQGSGNPGLRSGVDNLRINGTTVDFDNPVVPTALAATGGNGQSTQVRTAFAQPLSATLTGAGNAPVAGQDVTFTVTGGSAAFPGGVTATAATGADGVATSPRCPPVTPRAR
;
A
#
# COMPACT_ATOMS: atom_id res chain seq x y z
N MET A 1 -58.09 -35.39 -68.33
CA MET A 1 -58.21 -34.73 -67.01
C MET A 1 -56.86 -34.77 -66.31
N ALA A 2 -56.44 -33.63 -65.75
CA ALA A 2 -55.31 -33.35 -64.84
C ALA A 2 -54.76 -34.55 -64.00
N ARG A 3 -53.51 -34.62 -63.52
CA ARG A 3 -52.77 -33.59 -62.76
C ARG A 3 -51.34 -34.09 -62.36
N ARG A 4 -50.37 -33.18 -62.48
CA ARG A 4 -49.18 -32.88 -61.64
C ARG A 4 -48.11 -33.92 -61.27
N VAL A 5 -46.94 -33.64 -61.82
CA VAL A 5 -45.59 -33.61 -61.20
C VAL A 5 -45.60 -33.05 -59.76
N GLY A 6 -44.77 -33.63 -58.88
CA GLY A 6 -44.46 -33.07 -57.57
C GLY A 6 -43.42 -33.88 -56.80
N GLU A 7 -42.14 -33.70 -57.14
CA GLU A 7 -41.00 -34.07 -56.29
C GLU A 7 -41.05 -33.26 -54.99
N HIS A 8 -41.18 -33.93 -53.84
CA HIS A 8 -40.94 -33.33 -52.53
C HIS A 8 -39.48 -33.57 -52.11
N GLY A 9 -38.56 -32.86 -52.76
CA GLY A 9 -37.25 -32.59 -52.19
C GLY A 9 -37.40 -31.52 -51.11
N ALA A 10 -37.49 -31.94 -49.84
CA ALA A 10 -37.39 -31.04 -48.70
C ALA A 10 -35.98 -30.41 -48.69
N ARG A 11 -35.87 -29.19 -49.22
CA ARG A 11 -34.68 -28.35 -49.09
C ARG A 11 -34.43 -28.11 -47.61
N ALA A 12 -33.39 -28.77 -47.06
CA ALA A 12 -32.72 -28.32 -45.86
C ALA A 12 -32.36 -26.84 -46.06
N GLY A 13 -33.03 -25.96 -45.32
CA GLY A 13 -32.74 -24.53 -45.35
C GLY A 13 -31.30 -24.32 -44.93
N ALA A 14 -30.45 -23.96 -45.88
CA ALA A 14 -29.11 -23.47 -45.61
C ALA A 14 -29.26 -22.25 -44.68
N ARG A 15 -29.04 -22.46 -43.38
CA ARG A 15 -28.82 -21.37 -42.43
C ARG A 15 -27.62 -20.60 -42.97
N ARG A 16 -27.87 -19.45 -43.58
CA ARG A 16 -26.81 -18.54 -44.03
C ARG A 16 -25.91 -18.26 -42.84
N LEU A 17 -24.70 -18.84 -42.87
CA LEU A 17 -23.60 -18.56 -41.97
C LEU A 17 -23.15 -17.12 -42.25
N LEU A 18 -23.80 -16.16 -41.59
CA LEU A 18 -23.23 -14.83 -41.43
C LEU A 18 -22.33 -14.92 -40.20
N ALA A 19 -21.02 -14.77 -40.40
CA ALA A 19 -20.07 -14.72 -39.31
C ALA A 19 -19.98 -13.26 -38.82
N ALA A 20 -20.15 -13.04 -37.52
CA ALA A 20 -19.77 -11.78 -36.88
C ALA A 20 -18.31 -11.91 -36.44
N ALA A 21 -17.45 -11.00 -36.88
CA ALA A 21 -16.07 -10.89 -36.40
C ALA A 21 -15.97 -9.85 -35.28
N LEU A 22 -15.13 -10.10 -34.29
CA LEU A 22 -14.79 -9.16 -33.23
C LEU A 22 -13.33 -8.72 -33.42
N VAL A 23 -13.16 -7.48 -33.85
CA VAL A 23 -11.86 -6.79 -33.85
C VAL A 23 -11.96 -5.65 -32.86
N ALA A 24 -10.99 -5.54 -31.96
CA ALA A 24 -10.99 -4.51 -30.95
C ALA A 24 -9.67 -3.76 -30.88
N ALA A 25 -9.76 -2.47 -30.57
CA ALA A 25 -8.65 -1.68 -30.09
C ALA A 25 -8.74 -1.58 -28.57
N VAL A 26 -7.58 -1.61 -27.92
CA VAL A 26 -7.45 -1.43 -26.48
C VAL A 26 -6.78 -0.09 -26.25
N GLY A 27 -7.40 0.75 -25.44
CA GLY A 27 -6.87 2.04 -25.04
C GLY A 27 -6.81 2.15 -23.52
N PHE A 28 -5.78 2.81 -23.03
CA PHE A 28 -5.72 3.27 -21.65
C PHE A 28 -6.14 4.75 -21.61
N VAL A 29 -7.09 5.08 -20.73
CA VAL A 29 -7.41 6.46 -20.42
C VAL A 29 -6.87 6.72 -19.02
N PRO A 30 -5.92 7.66 -18.84
CA PRO A 30 -5.46 8.03 -17.51
C PRO A 30 -6.59 8.78 -16.80
N LEU A 31 -7.47 8.05 -16.12
CA LEU A 31 -8.34 8.60 -15.10
C LEU A 31 -7.63 8.53 -13.75
N VAL A 32 -7.98 9.47 -12.86
CA VAL A 32 -7.62 9.41 -11.45
C VAL A 32 -8.10 8.06 -10.90
N ALA A 33 -7.17 7.29 -10.34
CA ALA A 33 -7.39 5.94 -9.86
C ALA A 33 -8.69 5.85 -9.02
N GLY A 34 -9.67 5.09 -9.51
CA GLY A 34 -10.79 4.63 -8.71
C GLY A 34 -10.31 3.46 -7.85
N THR A 35 -10.47 3.55 -6.53
CA THR A 35 -10.00 2.54 -5.59
C THR A 35 -10.83 1.26 -5.70
N ALA A 36 -10.29 0.25 -6.39
CA ALA A 36 -10.75 -1.13 -6.23
C ALA A 36 -10.11 -1.70 -4.95
N ALA A 37 -10.93 -1.85 -3.90
CA ALA A 37 -10.51 -2.30 -2.58
C ALA A 37 -10.09 -3.77 -2.59
N ALA A 38 -8.83 -4.02 -2.23
CA ALA A 38 -8.44 -5.20 -1.47
C ALA A 38 -8.33 -4.77 0.01
N ALA A 39 -9.03 -5.46 0.92
CA ALA A 39 -8.81 -5.31 2.36
C ALA A 39 -7.39 -5.84 2.71
N ASP A 40 -6.59 -5.29 3.63
CA ASP A 40 -6.85 -4.41 4.77
C ASP A 40 -5.54 -3.61 5.06
N GLY A 41 -5.42 -2.37 4.56
CA GLY A 41 -4.23 -1.53 4.76
C GLY A 41 -4.23 -0.24 3.91
N VAL A 42 -3.56 0.81 4.41
CA VAL A 42 -3.37 2.11 3.72
C VAL A 42 -2.02 2.09 3.02
N ARG A 43 -2.00 2.37 1.71
CA ARG A 43 -0.74 2.55 0.98
C ARG A 43 -0.26 3.99 1.08
N VAL A 44 1.03 4.19 1.35
CA VAL A 44 1.68 5.50 1.39
C VAL A 44 2.87 5.52 0.45
N SER A 45 2.84 6.38 -0.57
CA SER A 45 3.92 6.58 -1.55
C SER A 45 4.83 7.76 -1.20
N ASP A 46 5.97 7.86 -1.87
CA ASP A 46 6.99 8.90 -1.59
C ASP A 46 6.44 10.33 -1.70
N ASP A 47 5.64 10.60 -2.73
CA ASP A 47 4.99 11.90 -2.97
C ASP A 47 3.96 12.26 -1.89
N GLN A 48 3.52 11.28 -1.11
CA GLN A 48 2.62 11.47 0.01
C GLN A 48 3.34 11.79 1.33
N ILE A 49 4.68 11.92 1.33
CA ILE A 49 5.46 12.24 2.52
C ILE A 49 6.24 13.56 2.31
N PRO A 50 5.54 14.71 2.24
CA PRO A 50 6.21 16.00 2.11
C PRO A 50 7.01 16.36 3.37
N ALA A 51 7.88 17.37 3.28
CA ALA A 51 8.53 17.94 4.46
C ALA A 51 7.50 18.46 5.47
N CYS A 52 7.74 18.24 6.77
CA CYS A 52 6.85 18.71 7.82
C CYS A 52 6.74 20.24 7.84
N GLY A 53 5.51 20.76 8.01
CA GLY A 53 5.19 22.18 8.13
C GLY A 53 4.22 22.49 9.28
N ALA A 54 3.79 23.74 9.39
CA ALA A 54 2.91 24.21 10.49
C ALA A 54 1.46 23.71 10.41
N THR A 55 1.04 23.20 9.24
CA THR A 55 -0.29 22.62 9.01
C THR A 55 -0.15 21.10 8.85
N VAL A 56 -1.15 20.34 9.30
CA VAL A 56 -1.24 18.89 9.06
C VAL A 56 -1.12 18.64 7.56
N SER A 57 -0.20 17.74 7.18
CA SER A 57 -0.01 17.35 5.79
C SER A 57 -1.32 16.86 5.19
N PRO A 58 -1.66 17.26 3.94
CA PRO A 58 -2.87 16.77 3.26
C PRO A 58 -2.97 15.25 3.19
N THR A 59 -1.82 14.57 3.27
CA THR A 59 -1.68 13.11 3.19
C THR A 59 -1.70 12.44 4.56
N GLY A 60 -1.68 13.22 5.65
CA GLY A 60 -1.55 12.72 7.02
C GLY A 60 -0.13 12.26 7.37
N TYR A 61 0.84 12.38 6.45
CA TYR A 61 2.25 12.04 6.69
C TYR A 61 3.19 13.20 6.38
N CYS A 62 4.30 13.29 7.10
CA CYS A 62 5.37 14.22 6.76
C CYS A 62 6.75 13.73 7.23
N THR A 63 7.82 14.25 6.60
CA THR A 63 9.20 13.97 6.98
C THR A 63 9.89 15.18 7.61
N ALA A 64 10.62 14.95 8.70
CA ALA A 64 11.50 15.92 9.33
C ALA A 64 12.93 15.39 9.31
N VAL A 65 13.82 16.14 8.66
CA VAL A 65 15.23 15.80 8.49
C VAL A 65 16.12 16.79 9.25
N ARG A 66 17.26 16.31 9.72
CA ARG A 66 18.36 17.11 10.24
C ARG A 66 19.65 16.70 9.53
N ASN A 67 20.43 17.70 9.12
CA ASN A 67 21.69 17.53 8.40
C ASN A 67 21.50 16.67 7.14
N ALA A 68 22.30 15.61 6.95
CA ALA A 68 22.26 14.79 5.74
C ALA A 68 21.31 13.58 5.84
N GLY A 69 20.45 13.51 6.86
CA GLY A 69 19.47 12.45 6.99
C GLY A 69 18.41 12.47 5.88
N THR A 70 18.00 11.31 5.39
CA THR A 70 16.99 11.19 4.32
C THR A 70 15.93 10.14 4.63
N ALA A 71 14.74 10.35 4.06
CA ALA A 71 13.64 9.40 4.04
C ALA A 71 13.07 9.37 2.63
N ALA A 72 12.85 8.18 2.08
CA ALA A 72 12.15 8.01 0.81
C ALA A 72 11.45 6.65 0.75
N VAL A 73 10.29 6.58 0.11
CA VAL A 73 9.69 5.28 -0.25
C VAL A 73 10.39 4.77 -1.51
N VAL A 74 11.03 3.61 -1.42
CA VAL A 74 11.86 3.07 -2.51
C VAL A 74 11.30 1.76 -3.02
N ASP A 75 11.36 1.55 -4.34
CA ASP A 75 11.09 0.25 -4.96
C ASP A 75 12.36 -0.61 -4.87
N ASP A 76 12.28 -1.76 -4.21
CA ASP A 76 13.44 -2.61 -3.94
C ASP A 76 13.00 -4.08 -3.81
N ALA A 77 13.75 -5.00 -4.43
CA ALA A 77 13.42 -6.43 -4.41
C ALA A 77 13.44 -7.07 -3.00
N ARG A 78 14.00 -6.37 -2.02
CA ARG A 78 13.97 -6.78 -0.60
C ARG A 78 12.67 -6.43 0.10
N ALA A 79 11.73 -5.73 -0.53
CA ALA A 79 10.43 -5.43 0.08
C ALA A 79 9.74 -6.71 0.57
N ARG A 80 9.20 -6.67 1.78
CA ARG A 80 8.52 -7.83 2.40
C ARG A 80 7.08 -7.96 1.89
N THR A 81 6.44 -6.82 1.69
CA THR A 81 5.11 -6.65 1.12
C THR A 81 5.20 -5.67 -0.04
N GLY A 82 4.29 -5.78 -1.01
CA GLY A 82 4.32 -4.91 -2.17
C GLY A 82 5.65 -4.95 -2.94
N ARG A 83 6.12 -3.78 -3.38
CA ARG A 83 7.38 -3.63 -4.12
C ARG A 83 8.35 -2.65 -3.46
N GLY A 84 7.93 -1.98 -2.40
CA GLY A 84 8.71 -0.94 -1.76
C GLY A 84 8.64 -0.96 -0.25
N TYR A 85 9.35 -0.03 0.35
CA TYR A 85 9.30 0.29 1.78
C TYR A 85 9.84 1.70 2.01
N LEU A 86 9.58 2.27 3.18
CA LEU A 86 10.17 3.53 3.60
C LEU A 86 11.63 3.31 4.00
N ARG A 87 12.58 3.81 3.20
CA ARG A 87 14.00 3.79 3.54
C ARG A 87 14.40 5.04 4.30
N LEU A 88 15.14 4.86 5.39
CA LEU A 88 15.76 5.90 6.21
C LEU A 88 17.29 5.79 6.13
N ASP A 89 17.98 6.92 5.95
CA ASP A 89 19.44 7.00 5.89
C ASP A 89 19.95 8.08 6.86
N THR A 90 20.97 7.76 7.65
CA THR A 90 21.73 8.71 8.50
C THR A 90 23.23 8.55 8.24
N PRO A 91 23.78 9.18 7.20
CA PRO A 91 25.19 9.03 6.84
C PRO A 91 26.17 9.39 7.95
N GLY A 92 25.90 10.47 8.69
CA GLY A 92 26.70 11.02 9.77
C GLY A 92 26.05 10.87 11.15
N GLY A 93 26.88 10.89 12.20
CA GLY A 93 26.41 10.66 13.58
C GLY A 93 25.50 11.77 14.15
N GLY A 94 25.51 12.96 13.56
CA GLY A 94 24.61 14.06 13.90
C GLY A 94 23.29 14.05 13.13
N ASP A 95 23.16 13.20 12.11
CA ASP A 95 21.99 13.17 11.24
C ASP A 95 20.77 12.63 12.00
N LYS A 96 19.59 13.02 11.53
CA LYS A 96 18.33 12.50 12.05
C LYS A 96 17.28 12.56 10.96
N VAL A 97 16.45 11.54 10.90
CA VAL A 97 15.25 11.53 10.05
C VAL A 97 14.07 10.98 10.82
N THR A 98 12.90 11.57 10.61
CA THR A 98 11.64 11.17 11.27
C THR A 98 10.50 11.29 10.28
N VAL A 99 9.69 10.24 10.13
CA VAL A 99 8.46 10.29 9.34
C VAL A 99 7.28 10.15 10.27
N TYR A 100 6.42 11.17 10.32
CA TYR A 100 5.27 11.27 11.21
C TYR A 100 3.99 10.84 10.50
N ALA A 101 3.19 10.03 11.17
CA ALA A 101 1.75 9.83 10.93
C ALA A 101 0.98 10.84 11.81
N GLN A 102 0.62 11.98 11.23
CA GLN A 102 0.08 13.15 11.94
C GLN A 102 -1.38 12.99 12.38
N ALA A 103 -2.10 11.99 11.85
CA ALA A 103 -3.51 11.72 12.13
C ALA A 103 -3.82 11.47 13.62
N PHE A 104 -2.80 11.19 14.44
CA PHE A 104 -2.94 10.94 15.87
C PHE A 104 -2.71 12.19 16.75
N THR A 105 -2.38 13.32 16.14
CA THR A 105 -2.19 14.58 16.89
C THR A 105 -3.45 14.96 17.65
N GLY A 106 -3.31 15.33 18.92
CA GLY A 106 -4.41 15.73 19.81
C GLY A 106 -5.19 14.56 20.42
N ARG A 107 -4.92 13.32 20.03
CA ARG A 107 -5.56 12.13 20.63
C ARG A 107 -4.89 11.75 21.95
N LYS A 108 -5.64 11.09 22.85
CA LYS A 108 -5.04 10.54 24.07
C LYS A 108 -4.14 9.35 23.75
N LEU A 109 -3.05 9.21 24.47
CA LEU A 109 -2.16 8.03 24.39
C LEU A 109 -2.93 6.72 24.67
N SER A 110 -3.92 6.77 25.57
CA SER A 110 -4.77 5.64 25.91
C SER A 110 -5.60 5.09 24.73
N GLU A 111 -5.83 5.90 23.70
CA GLU A 111 -6.53 5.48 22.48
C GLU A 111 -5.67 4.62 21.56
N ILE A 112 -4.36 4.51 21.81
CA ILE A 112 -3.48 3.60 21.09
C ILE A 112 -3.59 2.22 21.75
N THR A 113 -4.35 1.35 21.11
CA THR A 113 -4.59 -0.02 21.54
C THR A 113 -3.60 -0.99 20.93
N ASP A 114 -3.02 -0.63 19.79
CA ASP A 114 -2.20 -1.50 18.97
C ASP A 114 -1.15 -0.68 18.21
N LEU A 115 0.11 -1.13 18.27
CA LEU A 115 1.26 -0.50 17.66
C LEU A 115 2.31 -1.57 17.33
N GLU A 116 2.58 -1.74 16.04
CA GLU A 116 3.56 -2.68 15.51
C GLU A 116 4.15 -2.12 14.21
N TYR A 117 5.37 -2.53 13.87
CA TYR A 117 5.98 -2.19 12.60
C TYR A 117 7.08 -3.18 12.26
N GLN A 118 7.52 -3.16 11.01
CA GLN A 118 8.58 -4.01 10.53
C GLN A 118 9.78 -3.17 10.11
N THR A 119 10.98 -3.68 10.35
CA THR A 119 12.21 -3.02 9.92
C THR A 119 13.12 -3.97 9.17
N LEU A 120 13.84 -3.44 8.20
CA LEU A 120 14.98 -4.07 7.54
C LEU A 120 16.22 -3.24 7.82
N VAL A 121 17.19 -3.76 8.58
CA VAL A 121 18.49 -3.09 8.67
C VAL A 121 19.30 -3.47 7.44
N GLU A 122 19.56 -2.52 6.55
CA GLU A 122 20.28 -2.78 5.31
C GLU A 122 21.79 -2.67 5.50
N GLN A 123 22.20 -1.67 6.27
CA GLN A 123 23.60 -1.33 6.51
C GLN A 123 23.73 -0.67 7.87
N VAL A 124 24.82 -0.99 8.57
CA VAL A 124 25.22 -0.35 9.82
C VAL A 124 26.61 0.26 9.65
N GLY A 125 26.78 1.51 10.07
CA GLY A 125 28.09 2.19 10.17
C GLY A 125 28.49 2.51 11.60
N GLY A 126 27.72 2.04 12.58
CA GLY A 126 27.85 2.34 14.00
C GLY A 126 27.21 1.26 14.86
N PRO A 127 26.56 1.61 15.98
CA PRO A 127 25.84 0.64 16.82
C PRO A 127 24.82 -0.18 16.04
N GLN A 128 24.64 -1.45 16.43
CA GLN A 128 23.61 -2.32 15.84
C GLN A 128 22.23 -1.82 16.30
N GLN A 129 21.54 -1.12 15.40
CA GLN A 129 20.30 -0.40 15.69
C GLN A 129 19.29 -0.59 14.56
N ALA A 130 18.01 -0.41 14.87
CA ALA A 130 16.91 -0.37 13.93
C ALA A 130 16.12 0.93 14.13
N PRO A 131 15.30 1.37 13.16
CA PRO A 131 14.38 2.49 13.34
C PRO A 131 13.57 2.36 14.63
N ALA A 132 13.48 3.44 15.37
CA ALA A 132 12.68 3.57 16.58
C ALA A 132 11.24 4.01 16.22
N LEU A 133 10.32 3.81 17.15
CA LEU A 133 9.04 4.52 17.15
C LEU A 133 9.08 5.67 18.15
N ASN A 134 8.60 6.83 17.72
CA ASN A 134 8.49 8.03 18.53
C ASN A 134 7.03 8.45 18.66
N ILE A 135 6.61 8.74 19.88
CA ILE A 135 5.31 9.36 20.17
C ILE A 135 5.59 10.61 21.00
N PRO A 136 5.73 11.79 20.38
CA PRO A 136 5.78 13.03 21.11
C PRO A 136 4.43 13.24 21.81
N VAL A 137 4.46 13.58 23.09
CA VAL A 137 3.28 13.79 23.91
C VAL A 137 3.45 15.04 24.77
N ASN A 138 2.34 15.70 25.08
CA ASN A 138 2.21 16.44 26.31
C ASN A 138 1.85 15.42 27.41
N PRO A 139 2.71 15.19 28.42
CA PRO A 139 2.47 14.19 29.45
C PRO A 139 1.24 14.47 30.32
N MET A 140 0.80 15.74 30.38
CA MET A 140 -0.24 16.21 31.31
C MET A 140 0.07 15.83 32.77
N LYS A 141 1.35 15.84 33.14
CA LYS A 141 1.86 15.35 34.42
C LYS A 141 3.06 16.16 34.92
N ASP A 142 3.10 16.40 36.24
CA ASP A 142 4.24 16.97 36.97
C ASP A 142 4.83 18.26 36.38
N GLY A 143 3.98 19.17 35.90
CA GLY A 143 4.39 20.43 35.28
C GLY A 143 5.22 20.29 33.99
N SER A 144 5.33 19.08 33.43
CA SER A 144 5.94 18.83 32.13
C SER A 144 4.96 19.18 31.01
N THR A 145 5.46 19.84 29.96
CA THR A 145 4.65 20.23 28.80
C THR A 145 4.98 19.43 27.55
N PHE A 146 6.08 18.66 27.55
CA PHE A 146 6.51 17.88 26.38
C PHE A 146 7.52 16.77 26.74
N THR A 147 7.35 15.59 26.14
CA THR A 147 8.39 14.56 26.03
C THR A 147 8.13 13.71 24.80
N THR A 148 9.15 13.06 24.26
CA THR A 148 8.95 11.98 23.30
C THR A 148 9.04 10.65 24.01
N LEU A 149 7.99 9.84 23.89
CA LEU A 149 8.05 8.41 24.22
C LEU A 149 8.75 7.72 23.06
N VAL A 150 9.78 6.96 23.36
CA VAL A 150 10.61 6.30 22.35
C VAL A 150 10.60 4.81 22.63
N PHE A 151 10.29 4.02 21.61
CA PHE A 151 10.48 2.58 21.59
C PHE A 151 11.66 2.25 20.69
N GLU A 152 12.67 1.57 21.23
CA GLU A 152 13.82 1.11 20.44
C GLU A 152 13.90 -0.42 20.44
N PRO A 153 13.90 -1.06 19.26
CA PRO A 153 14.01 -2.50 19.12
C PRO A 153 15.16 -3.16 19.89
N VAL A 154 16.31 -2.47 19.98
CA VAL A 154 17.53 -2.99 20.63
C VAL A 154 17.33 -3.32 22.11
N TYR A 155 16.33 -2.71 22.77
CA TYR A 155 16.06 -2.90 24.20
C TYR A 155 14.93 -3.90 24.48
N THR A 156 14.34 -4.52 23.46
CA THR A 156 13.16 -5.37 23.62
C THR A 156 13.45 -6.76 24.21
N GLY A 157 14.71 -7.19 24.25
CA GLY A 157 15.13 -8.46 24.84
C GLY A 157 14.55 -9.74 24.19
N THR A 158 13.66 -9.62 23.19
CA THR A 158 13.02 -10.76 22.51
C THR A 158 13.88 -11.29 21.37
N ASP A 159 14.41 -10.40 20.53
CA ASP A 159 15.25 -10.74 19.39
C ASP A 159 16.29 -9.64 19.14
N PRO A 160 17.59 -9.97 18.98
CA PRO A 160 18.59 -8.98 18.63
C PRO A 160 18.31 -8.41 17.24
N VAL A 161 18.62 -7.13 17.04
CA VAL A 161 18.53 -6.48 15.73
C VAL A 161 19.54 -7.10 14.75
N ARG A 162 19.09 -7.51 13.56
CA ARG A 162 19.89 -8.22 12.53
C ARG A 162 19.93 -7.44 11.23
N THR A 163 21.11 -7.38 10.62
CA THR A 163 21.30 -6.81 9.29
C THR A 163 20.90 -7.81 8.22
N GLY A 164 20.22 -7.34 7.16
CA GLY A 164 19.85 -8.13 5.99
C GLY A 164 18.58 -8.97 6.14
N ALA A 165 17.85 -8.86 7.26
CA ALA A 165 16.61 -9.58 7.49
C ALA A 165 15.51 -8.64 7.99
N TRP A 166 14.28 -8.89 7.55
CA TRP A 166 13.10 -8.22 8.10
C TRP A 166 12.79 -8.76 9.50
N GLN A 167 12.52 -7.84 10.43
CA GLN A 167 12.07 -8.14 11.79
C GLN A 167 10.78 -7.38 12.08
N THR A 168 9.93 -7.97 12.92
CA THR A 168 8.66 -7.38 13.36
C THR A 168 8.79 -6.98 14.83
N TRP A 169 8.34 -5.77 15.16
CA TRP A 169 8.45 -5.21 16.50
C TRP A 169 7.07 -4.88 17.05
N PRO A 170 6.53 -5.69 17.98
CA PRO A 170 5.21 -5.50 18.55
C PRO A 170 5.24 -4.47 19.69
N ALA A 171 5.48 -3.20 19.36
CA ALA A 171 5.77 -2.15 20.33
C ALA A 171 4.68 -1.96 21.43
N SER A 172 3.41 -2.26 21.14
CA SER A 172 2.33 -2.20 22.14
C SER A 172 2.13 -3.47 22.97
N SER A 173 2.78 -4.58 22.61
CA SER A 173 2.56 -5.90 23.23
C SER A 173 3.86 -6.66 23.48
N THR A 174 4.93 -5.95 23.80
CA THR A 174 6.17 -6.52 24.29
C THR A 174 5.99 -7.15 25.68
N PRO A 175 6.81 -8.16 26.04
CA PRO A 175 6.78 -8.72 27.39
C PRO A 175 7.08 -7.67 28.46
N ALA A 176 6.39 -7.76 29.60
CA ALA A 176 6.64 -6.90 30.74
C ALA A 176 8.10 -7.02 31.22
N GLY A 177 8.76 -5.88 31.46
CA GLY A 177 10.16 -5.80 31.87
C GLY A 177 11.19 -5.87 30.73
N SER A 178 10.76 -6.07 29.48
CA SER A 178 11.60 -6.05 28.29
C SER A 178 10.98 -5.18 27.19
N GLY A 179 10.31 -4.11 27.58
CA GLY A 179 9.36 -3.43 26.69
C GLY A 179 9.91 -2.35 25.76
N GLY A 180 11.20 -2.01 25.87
CA GLY A 180 11.91 -1.12 24.95
C GLY A 180 11.57 0.38 25.06
N TRP A 181 10.62 0.77 25.90
CA TRP A 181 10.15 2.15 26.01
C TRP A 181 10.98 3.01 26.97
N TRP A 182 11.18 4.27 26.60
CA TRP A 182 11.78 5.31 27.45
C TRP A 182 11.22 6.70 27.10
N ALA A 183 11.53 7.72 27.90
CA ALA A 183 11.09 9.10 27.68
C ALA A 183 12.27 10.06 27.50
N SER A 184 12.28 10.82 26.41
CA SER A 184 13.37 11.76 26.10
C SER A 184 13.51 12.91 27.11
N GLY A 185 12.42 13.29 27.77
CA GLY A 185 12.43 14.36 28.77
C GLY A 185 13.09 13.96 30.09
N THR A 186 13.36 12.66 30.32
CA THR A 186 14.12 12.17 31.47
C THR A 186 14.64 10.77 31.19
N VAL A 187 15.94 10.68 30.92
CA VAL A 187 16.63 9.40 30.72
C VAL A 187 17.35 9.03 32.01
N THR A 188 17.02 7.88 32.57
CA THR A 188 17.70 7.27 33.72
C THR A 188 18.46 6.02 33.28
N SER A 189 19.17 5.35 34.20
CA SER A 189 19.76 4.03 33.92
C SER A 189 18.68 3.01 33.54
N THR A 190 19.05 2.01 32.73
CA THR A 190 18.19 0.89 32.37
C THR A 190 17.53 0.26 33.60
N GLY A 191 16.22 0.03 33.54
CA GLY A 191 15.48 -0.57 34.65
C GLY A 191 15.25 0.36 35.85
N THR A 192 15.51 1.67 35.69
CA THR A 192 15.29 2.65 36.75
C THR A 192 14.10 3.55 36.39
N PRO A 193 13.16 3.83 37.32
CA PRO A 193 12.05 4.72 37.05
C PRO A 193 12.50 6.11 36.60
N ASN A 194 11.93 6.60 35.51
CA ASN A 194 12.05 8.00 35.11
C ASN A 194 11.04 8.87 35.87
N ARG A 195 11.10 10.20 35.68
CA ARG A 195 10.21 11.15 36.38
C ARG A 195 8.72 10.91 36.13
N TYR A 196 8.37 10.23 35.03
CA TYR A 196 6.98 9.95 34.67
C TYR A 196 6.45 8.70 35.37
N GLY A 197 7.30 7.90 36.01
CA GLY A 197 6.91 6.75 36.83
C GLY A 197 6.95 5.41 36.10
N PHE A 198 7.79 5.27 35.07
CA PHE A 198 8.06 3.99 34.42
C PHE A 198 9.56 3.81 34.15
N ASP A 199 10.01 2.56 34.05
CA ASP A 199 11.43 2.24 33.93
C ASP A 199 12.00 2.56 32.54
N THR A 200 13.16 3.21 32.49
CA THR A 200 13.84 3.52 31.23
C THR A 200 14.31 2.23 30.55
N TYR A 201 13.97 2.09 29.25
CA TYR A 201 14.33 1.01 28.31
C TYR A 201 13.64 -0.34 28.54
N THR A 202 13.09 -0.59 29.72
CA THR A 202 12.48 -1.88 30.07
C THR A 202 10.96 -1.83 30.21
N ALA A 203 10.36 -0.63 30.27
CA ALA A 203 8.92 -0.50 30.36
C ALA A 203 8.21 -1.04 29.11
N ASP A 204 7.14 -1.80 29.31
CA ASP A 204 6.17 -2.13 28.26
C ASP A 204 5.19 -0.96 28.03
N PHE A 205 4.42 -1.05 26.95
CA PHE A 205 3.50 0.04 26.59
C PHE A 205 2.34 0.18 27.58
N ALA A 206 1.97 -0.88 28.31
CA ALA A 206 0.95 -0.81 29.34
C ALA A 206 1.42 0.01 30.54
N ALA A 207 2.66 -0.19 30.98
CA ALA A 207 3.32 0.58 32.03
C ALA A 207 3.44 2.06 31.64
N VAL A 208 3.82 2.36 30.39
CA VAL A 208 3.87 3.74 29.87
C VAL A 208 2.48 4.39 29.94
N LYS A 209 1.42 3.71 29.47
CA LYS A 209 0.04 4.23 29.53
C LYS A 209 -0.47 4.40 30.96
N ALA A 210 -0.13 3.48 31.86
CA ALA A 210 -0.49 3.57 33.27
C ALA A 210 0.20 4.76 33.96
N ALA A 211 1.46 5.03 33.61
CA ALA A 211 2.23 6.15 34.13
C ALA A 211 1.73 7.52 33.61
N LEU A 212 1.14 7.53 32.40
CA LEU A 212 0.72 8.72 31.65
C LEU A 212 -0.73 8.61 31.13
N PRO A 213 -1.74 8.46 32.01
CA PRO A 213 -3.13 8.19 31.61
C PRO A 213 -3.80 9.35 30.85
N ASP A 214 -3.33 10.58 31.10
CA ASP A 214 -3.87 11.80 30.49
C ASP A 214 -2.98 12.36 29.38
N ALA A 215 -1.91 11.66 28.98
CA ALA A 215 -1.02 12.14 27.96
C ALA A 215 -1.72 12.31 26.61
N VAL A 216 -1.43 13.43 25.94
CA VAL A 216 -1.98 13.81 24.64
C VAL A 216 -0.87 13.80 23.60
N ILE A 217 -1.10 13.14 22.47
CA ILE A 217 -0.13 13.02 21.38
C ILE A 217 0.05 14.39 20.69
N VAL A 218 1.30 14.75 20.42
CA VAL A 218 1.72 15.99 19.75
C VAL A 218 2.44 15.63 18.47
N GLY A 219 1.98 16.15 17.33
CA GLY A 219 2.63 15.95 16.02
C GLY A 219 2.45 14.56 15.39
N GLY A 220 1.97 13.57 16.14
CA GLY A 220 1.60 12.24 15.63
C GLY A 220 2.48 11.11 16.18
N ILE A 221 2.33 9.92 15.60
CA ILE A 221 3.21 8.76 15.86
C ILE A 221 4.22 8.70 14.73
N ALA A 222 5.48 8.41 15.00
CA ALA A 222 6.52 8.50 13.99
C ALA A 222 7.48 7.33 14.00
N VAL A 223 8.02 7.01 12.84
CA VAL A 223 9.22 6.19 12.70
C VAL A 223 10.42 7.12 12.69
N ASN A 224 11.45 6.80 13.46
CA ASN A 224 12.60 7.67 13.68
C ASN A 224 13.92 6.90 13.50
N GLN A 225 14.86 7.53 12.81
CA GLN A 225 16.27 7.17 12.88
C GLN A 225 17.03 8.36 13.46
N GLY A 226 17.44 8.23 14.73
CA GLY A 226 18.03 9.31 15.53
C GLY A 226 19.53 9.53 15.28
N SER A 227 20.07 10.59 15.88
CA SER A 227 21.52 10.78 16.01
C SER A 227 22.18 9.66 16.82
N GLY A 228 23.47 9.46 16.60
CA GLY A 228 24.23 8.36 17.19
C GLY A 228 24.28 7.11 16.31
N ASN A 229 23.65 7.15 15.14
CA ASN A 229 23.57 6.05 14.18
C ASN A 229 24.28 6.38 12.84
N PRO A 230 25.58 6.69 12.83
CA PRO A 230 26.30 7.01 11.59
C PRO A 230 26.28 5.81 10.64
N GLY A 231 26.08 6.06 9.35
CA GLY A 231 26.04 5.06 8.30
C GLY A 231 24.92 4.02 8.44
N LEU A 232 23.88 4.30 9.22
CA LEU A 232 22.71 3.44 9.32
C LEU A 232 21.80 3.68 8.11
N ARG A 233 21.53 2.62 7.35
CA ARG A 233 20.47 2.58 6.34
C ARG A 233 19.51 1.47 6.71
N SER A 234 18.23 1.80 6.73
CA SER A 234 17.20 0.85 7.11
C SER A 234 15.89 1.08 6.36
N GLY A 235 15.08 0.04 6.26
CA GLY A 235 13.72 0.07 5.75
C GLY A 235 12.70 -0.05 6.89
N VAL A 236 11.54 0.56 6.70
CA VAL A 236 10.34 0.42 7.54
C VAL A 236 9.15 0.08 6.66
N ASP A 237 8.36 -0.88 7.09
CA ASP A 237 7.14 -1.29 6.41
C ASP A 237 6.08 -1.85 7.38
N ASN A 238 4.85 -2.02 6.91
CA ASN A 238 3.71 -2.54 7.68
C ASN A 238 3.55 -1.85 9.05
N LEU A 239 3.61 -0.52 9.08
CA LEU A 239 3.37 0.26 10.30
C LEU A 239 1.89 0.14 10.66
N ARG A 240 1.59 -0.60 11.72
CA ARG A 240 0.25 -0.91 12.17
C ARG A 240 -0.09 -0.08 13.40
N ILE A 241 -1.17 0.70 13.32
CA ILE A 241 -1.67 1.52 14.42
C ILE A 241 -3.17 1.30 14.54
N ASN A 242 -3.63 0.81 15.69
CA ASN A 242 -5.05 0.52 15.96
C ASN A 242 -5.71 -0.36 14.88
N GLY A 243 -5.01 -1.39 14.41
CA GLY A 243 -5.50 -2.30 13.37
C GLY A 243 -5.35 -1.79 11.93
N THR A 244 -5.06 -0.51 11.70
CA THR A 244 -4.74 0.01 10.36
C THR A 244 -3.28 -0.24 10.04
N THR A 245 -2.99 -1.08 9.04
CA THR A 245 -1.63 -1.33 8.54
C THR A 245 -1.28 -0.35 7.43
N VAL A 246 -0.11 0.28 7.51
CA VAL A 246 0.44 1.17 6.51
C VAL A 246 1.53 0.45 5.72
N ASP A 247 1.31 0.29 4.42
CA ASP A 247 2.23 -0.29 3.44
C ASP A 247 2.93 0.85 2.68
N PHE A 248 4.25 0.97 2.84
CA PHE A 248 5.01 2.03 2.18
C PHE A 248 5.45 1.59 0.78
N ASP A 249 4.66 1.89 -0.25
CA ASP A 249 4.88 1.38 -1.60
C ASP A 249 4.48 2.42 -2.65
N ASN A 250 5.34 2.60 -3.66
CA ASN A 250 5.06 3.54 -4.74
C ASN A 250 4.04 2.93 -5.72
N PRO A 251 3.17 3.76 -6.33
CA PRO A 251 2.28 3.29 -7.38
C PRO A 251 3.10 2.76 -8.58
N VAL A 252 2.61 1.71 -9.22
CA VAL A 252 3.19 1.24 -10.47
C VAL A 252 2.82 2.24 -11.57
N VAL A 253 3.81 2.90 -12.15
CA VAL A 253 3.58 3.76 -13.32
C VAL A 253 3.32 2.87 -14.54
N PRO A 254 2.16 2.99 -15.23
CA PRO A 254 1.88 2.23 -16.43
C PRO A 254 2.84 2.60 -17.57
N THR A 255 3.39 1.60 -18.25
CA THR A 255 4.30 1.78 -19.40
C THR A 255 3.86 1.04 -20.66
N ALA A 256 3.09 -0.05 -20.53
CA ALA A 256 2.64 -0.84 -21.66
C ALA A 256 1.24 -1.43 -21.44
N LEU A 257 0.44 -1.45 -22.50
CA LEU A 257 -0.86 -2.11 -22.55
C LEU A 257 -0.87 -3.07 -23.73
N ALA A 258 -1.13 -4.34 -23.45
CA ALA A 258 -1.16 -5.39 -24.47
C ALA A 258 -2.51 -6.12 -24.44
N ALA A 259 -3.09 -6.39 -25.62
CA ALA A 259 -4.23 -7.29 -25.70
C ALA A 259 -3.75 -8.74 -25.52
N THR A 260 -4.34 -9.45 -24.55
CA THR A 260 -3.86 -10.77 -24.12
C THR A 260 -4.88 -11.89 -24.30
N GLY A 261 -6.13 -11.57 -24.66
CA GLY A 261 -7.16 -12.59 -24.86
C GLY A 261 -8.41 -12.08 -25.59
N GLY A 262 -9.15 -13.01 -26.17
CA GLY A 262 -10.46 -12.77 -26.80
C GLY A 262 -10.46 -12.07 -28.16
N ASN A 263 -9.33 -11.60 -28.68
CA ASN A 263 -9.26 -10.96 -29.99
C ASN A 263 -9.45 -11.92 -31.16
N GLY A 264 -9.94 -11.42 -32.30
CA GLY A 264 -10.03 -12.16 -33.56
C GLY A 264 -11.11 -13.26 -33.56
N GLN A 265 -12.02 -13.26 -32.58
CA GLN A 265 -13.09 -14.23 -32.53
C GLN A 265 -14.08 -14.04 -33.68
N SER A 266 -14.65 -15.14 -34.14
CA SER A 266 -15.83 -15.14 -34.99
C SER A 266 -16.90 -16.05 -34.40
N THR A 267 -18.17 -15.70 -34.63
CA THR A 267 -19.30 -16.51 -34.19
C THR A 267 -20.46 -16.39 -35.18
N GLN A 268 -21.40 -17.33 -35.13
CA GLN A 268 -22.63 -17.24 -35.92
C GLN A 268 -23.49 -16.07 -35.40
N VAL A 269 -24.22 -15.37 -36.30
CA VAL A 269 -25.22 -14.38 -35.87
C VAL A 269 -26.18 -15.03 -34.85
N ARG A 270 -26.57 -14.27 -33.83
CA ARG A 270 -27.40 -14.72 -32.69
C ARG A 270 -26.71 -15.67 -31.72
N THR A 271 -25.39 -15.88 -31.83
CA THR A 271 -24.59 -16.58 -30.83
C THR A 271 -23.66 -15.59 -30.14
N ALA A 272 -23.46 -15.75 -28.84
CA ALA A 272 -22.47 -14.96 -28.09
C ALA A 272 -21.04 -15.30 -28.57
N PHE A 273 -20.12 -14.36 -28.44
CA PHE A 273 -18.69 -14.64 -28.61
C PHE A 273 -18.23 -15.59 -27.52
N ALA A 274 -17.26 -16.47 -27.76
CA ALA A 274 -16.90 -17.52 -26.79
C ALA A 274 -16.24 -16.94 -25.53
N GLN A 275 -15.33 -15.98 -25.72
CA GLN A 275 -14.51 -15.38 -24.66
C GLN A 275 -14.74 -13.88 -24.56
N PRO A 276 -14.66 -13.27 -23.37
CA PRO A 276 -14.47 -11.82 -23.25
C PRO A 276 -13.10 -11.41 -23.82
N LEU A 277 -12.93 -10.12 -24.11
CA LEU A 277 -11.60 -9.55 -24.37
C LEU A 277 -10.86 -9.35 -23.05
N SER A 278 -9.54 -9.59 -23.07
CA SER A 278 -8.65 -9.25 -21.97
C SER A 278 -7.43 -8.46 -22.45
N ALA A 279 -6.96 -7.57 -21.59
CA ALA A 279 -5.73 -6.82 -21.80
C ALA A 279 -4.92 -6.77 -20.51
N THR A 280 -3.60 -6.74 -20.65
CA THR A 280 -2.67 -6.67 -19.53
C THR A 280 -1.96 -5.32 -19.55
N LEU A 281 -2.04 -4.60 -18.43
CA LEU A 281 -1.35 -3.34 -18.20
C LEU A 281 -0.14 -3.58 -17.30
N THR A 282 1.04 -3.20 -17.78
CA THR A 282 2.30 -3.34 -17.06
C THR A 282 3.04 -2.02 -16.94
N GLY A 283 3.80 -1.89 -15.85
CA GLY A 283 4.78 -0.85 -15.64
C GLY A 283 6.21 -1.34 -15.89
N ALA A 284 7.18 -0.55 -15.43
CA ALA A 284 8.59 -0.88 -15.50
C ALA A 284 8.90 -2.27 -14.92
N GLY A 285 9.81 -3.01 -15.56
CA GLY A 285 10.16 -4.37 -15.13
C GLY A 285 9.04 -5.41 -15.29
N ASN A 286 8.01 -5.12 -16.09
CA ASN A 286 6.79 -5.93 -16.24
C ASN A 286 5.94 -6.05 -14.96
N ALA A 287 6.06 -5.08 -14.03
CA ALA A 287 5.22 -5.06 -12.83
C ALA A 287 3.73 -4.89 -13.22
N PRO A 288 2.81 -5.69 -12.66
CA PRO A 288 1.39 -5.55 -12.94
C PRO A 288 0.85 -4.23 -12.38
N VAL A 289 -0.01 -3.55 -13.14
CA VAL A 289 -0.65 -2.30 -12.71
C VAL A 289 -2.11 -2.57 -12.39
N ALA A 290 -2.48 -2.53 -11.10
CA ALA A 290 -3.83 -2.79 -10.63
C ALA A 290 -4.71 -1.51 -10.58
N GLY A 291 -6.04 -1.69 -10.63
CA GLY A 291 -7.03 -0.64 -10.41
C GLY A 291 -7.14 0.40 -11.53
N GLN A 292 -6.58 0.13 -12.71
CA GLN A 292 -6.59 1.06 -13.84
C GLN A 292 -7.67 0.70 -14.84
N ASP A 293 -8.43 1.70 -15.27
CA ASP A 293 -9.48 1.53 -16.27
C ASP A 293 -8.90 1.31 -17.66
N VAL A 294 -9.28 0.18 -18.27
CA VAL A 294 -8.95 -0.18 -19.64
C VAL A 294 -10.21 -0.11 -20.48
N THR A 295 -10.15 0.63 -21.60
CA THR A 295 -11.26 0.74 -22.54
C THR A 295 -11.05 -0.20 -23.72
N PHE A 296 -12.04 -1.07 -23.93
CA PHE A 296 -12.16 -1.97 -25.05
C PHE A 296 -13.14 -1.38 -26.06
N THR A 297 -12.72 -1.28 -27.32
CA THR A 297 -13.55 -0.73 -28.40
C THR A 297 -13.66 -1.74 -29.52
N VAL A 298 -14.87 -2.13 -29.91
CA VAL A 298 -15.13 -2.91 -31.12
C VAL A 298 -14.94 -1.98 -32.34
N THR A 299 -13.96 -2.29 -33.18
CA THR A 299 -13.61 -1.49 -34.37
C THR A 299 -14.05 -2.13 -35.68
N GLY A 300 -14.53 -3.37 -35.66
CA GLY A 300 -14.97 -4.07 -36.85
C GLY A 300 -15.99 -5.17 -36.57
N GLY A 301 -16.80 -5.47 -37.58
CA GLY A 301 -17.91 -6.43 -37.51
C GLY A 301 -19.22 -5.83 -36.99
N SER A 302 -20.14 -6.70 -36.58
CA SER A 302 -21.46 -6.32 -36.04
C SER A 302 -21.58 -6.58 -34.53
N ALA A 303 -20.46 -6.89 -33.87
CA ALA A 303 -20.40 -7.12 -32.43
C ALA A 303 -20.58 -5.81 -31.64
N ALA A 304 -21.10 -5.93 -30.42
CA ALA A 304 -21.19 -4.85 -29.46
C ALA A 304 -21.11 -5.43 -28.05
N PHE A 305 -20.60 -4.65 -27.10
CA PHE A 305 -20.73 -4.93 -25.68
C PHE A 305 -22.14 -4.56 -25.20
N PRO A 306 -22.54 -5.00 -23.99
CA PRO A 306 -23.71 -4.42 -23.34
C PRO A 306 -23.58 -2.89 -23.25
N GLY A 307 -24.51 -2.16 -23.84
CA GLY A 307 -24.54 -0.69 -23.82
C GLY A 307 -23.84 0.01 -24.98
N GLY A 308 -23.10 -0.67 -25.87
CA GLY A 308 -22.49 -0.02 -27.03
C GLY A 308 -21.28 -0.74 -27.62
N VAL A 309 -20.53 -0.04 -28.47
CA VAL A 309 -19.29 -0.55 -29.09
C VAL A 309 -18.07 -0.44 -28.17
N THR A 310 -18.21 0.22 -27.02
CA THR A 310 -17.16 0.35 -26.01
C THR A 310 -17.57 -0.30 -24.70
N ALA A 311 -16.58 -0.79 -23.96
CA ALA A 311 -16.73 -1.21 -22.57
C ALA A 311 -15.45 -0.88 -21.80
N THR A 312 -15.60 -0.57 -20.51
CA THR A 312 -14.48 -0.29 -19.62
C THR A 312 -14.43 -1.35 -18.53
N ALA A 313 -13.22 -1.78 -18.17
CA ALA A 313 -12.98 -2.66 -17.04
C ALA A 313 -11.67 -2.26 -16.34
N ALA A 314 -11.67 -2.27 -15.01
CA ALA A 314 -10.47 -2.04 -14.22
C ALA A 314 -9.54 -3.26 -14.25
N THR A 315 -8.23 -3.03 -14.17
CA THR A 315 -7.24 -4.09 -14.01
C THR A 315 -7.27 -4.70 -12.62
N GLY A 316 -7.16 -6.03 -12.53
CA GLY A 316 -6.97 -6.76 -11.28
C GLY A 316 -5.57 -6.60 -10.69
N ALA A 317 -5.31 -7.27 -9.56
CA ALA A 317 -3.98 -7.30 -8.91
C ALA A 317 -2.87 -7.89 -9.82
N ASP A 318 -3.27 -8.69 -10.81
CA ASP A 318 -2.42 -9.27 -11.85
C ASP A 318 -2.20 -8.32 -13.05
N GLY A 319 -2.77 -7.11 -13.02
CA GLY A 319 -2.71 -6.14 -14.10
C GLY A 319 -3.63 -6.47 -15.28
N VAL A 320 -4.53 -7.45 -15.16
CA VAL A 320 -5.42 -7.86 -16.24
C VAL A 320 -6.79 -7.19 -16.12
N ALA A 321 -7.21 -6.50 -17.17
CA ALA A 321 -8.59 -6.04 -17.33
C ALA A 321 -9.35 -7.01 -18.25
N THR A 322 -10.58 -7.38 -17.86
CA THR A 322 -11.44 -8.27 -18.64
C THR A 322 -12.76 -7.57 -18.95
N SER A 323 -13.04 -7.37 -20.23
CA SER A 323 -14.30 -6.78 -20.70
C SER A 323 -15.52 -7.66 -20.40
N PRO A 324 -16.74 -7.10 -20.35
CA PRO A 324 -17.95 -7.89 -20.46
C PRO A 324 -17.95 -8.71 -21.76
N ARG A 325 -18.53 -9.91 -21.70
CA ARG A 325 -18.70 -10.76 -22.88
C ARG A 325 -19.67 -10.11 -23.87
N CYS A 326 -19.29 -10.02 -25.16
CA CYS A 326 -20.19 -9.56 -26.21
C CYS A 326 -21.40 -10.51 -26.36
N PRO A 327 -22.64 -10.04 -26.14
CA PRO A 327 -23.85 -10.85 -26.29
C PRO A 327 -24.13 -11.20 -27.77
N PRO A 328 -25.12 -12.07 -28.02
CA PRO A 328 -25.63 -12.32 -29.36
C PRO A 328 -26.02 -11.05 -30.12
N VAL A 329 -25.60 -10.92 -31.38
CA VAL A 329 -26.03 -9.81 -32.25
C VAL A 329 -27.50 -10.02 -32.67
N THR A 330 -28.40 -9.14 -32.23
CA THR A 330 -29.81 -9.14 -32.65
C THR A 330 -29.97 -8.39 -33.98
N PRO A 331 -30.48 -9.00 -35.06
CA PRO A 331 -30.80 -8.26 -36.27
C PRO A 331 -31.88 -7.22 -35.98
N ARG A 332 -31.71 -5.98 -36.47
CA ARG A 332 -32.81 -4.99 -36.48
C ARG A 332 -34.01 -5.61 -37.21
N ALA A 333 -35.19 -5.54 -36.59
CA ALA A 333 -36.44 -5.87 -37.27
C ALA A 333 -36.56 -4.97 -38.51
N ARG A 334 -36.82 -5.59 -39.66
CA ARG A 334 -37.17 -4.87 -40.90
C ARG A 334 -38.59 -4.33 -40.81
#